data_AF-A0AAW6HRY3-F1
#
_entry.id   AF-A0AAW6HRY3-F1
#
_cell.length_a   1.000
_cell.length_b   1.000
_cell.length_c   1.000
_cell.angle_alpha   90.00
_cell.angle_beta   90.00
_cell.angle_gamma   90.00
#
_symmetry.space_group_name_H-M   'P 1'
#
loop_
_entity.id
_entity.type
_entity.pdbx_description
1 polymer ?
#
loop_
_entity_poly.entity_id
_entity_poly.type
_entity_poly.pdbx_seq_one_letter_code
_entity_poly.pdbx_strand_id
1 'polypeptide(L)'
;MKQKTKKLLQLSFSLGFLATTALVATSCNQPKTVTPKPTNPMQPGNGSETTPGTGETMQPGNGSGTGTTTSDNTEAKNQLKVLIDSKDTKLAMYDDYSMIKSKLANAYVTAKIVNDKTDATKDELTNAKTTLETAIATAASSKDKFDKDNAPLVALFKTLKDKVANKDSILSTLTEDNYIKTYITGLYTEATNIITAGLQPATALVANNLETLSNNIETSTSNLDMKKNTLDEYSNYKKILVDSGTFKGDTLYNKTSPDNQSIVAFSSDFDNSNMNYQWRTARRLIHKEDKAKSLEVTSVGWIYNLNSMMGDDKKAASYDLDFNYYSGSSAKLYFPYKAAKTEQASDVQNKLSLKYKLNNKEAVAVNLDMAKVDGIAVAKIDLTDLNFGKNTISFTTDADKAAPMIGNFYITNADKDSNVVYNDIFGNEYATDNLNKITVNLVKGYGLANKGIGVMDNGNDASTDFSKLTGKLNDQGENKDYYLLGYLGLSNPVNSEHSANEKYYTFYVNAPKAGVYDISGIYNSGSNVGLTFWVDTFNNNMNNSLAKFKNLMFGRWEEKKLNVFDSNKKFDNMTPTSLNLKAGLNKIIVSGLTGNQQAPNLVNVTFTLHEQNPSANTEMANH
;
A
#
# COMPACT_ATOMS: atom_id res chain seq x y z
N MET A 1 20.26 -27.20 22.90
CA MET A 1 19.73 -25.85 23.17
C MET A 1 18.39 -25.71 22.42
N LYS A 2 17.27 -25.65 23.15
CA LYS A 2 15.92 -25.63 22.55
C LYS A 2 15.49 -24.18 22.29
N GLN A 3 15.41 -23.80 21.01
CA GLN A 3 14.81 -22.55 20.56
C GLN A 3 13.28 -22.65 20.73
N LYS A 4 12.71 -21.79 21.58
CA LYS A 4 11.25 -21.64 21.71
C LYS A 4 10.76 -20.70 20.60
N THR A 5 10.00 -21.26 19.66
CA THR A 5 9.31 -20.55 18.59
C THR A 5 8.20 -19.68 19.19
N LYS A 6 8.30 -18.34 19.04
CA LYS A 6 7.19 -17.42 19.32
C LYS A 6 6.19 -17.51 18.16
N LYS A 7 5.03 -18.13 18.39
CA LYS A 7 3.88 -18.00 17.48
C LYS A 7 3.26 -16.62 17.69
N LEU A 8 3.36 -15.76 16.69
CA LEU A 8 2.62 -14.51 16.59
C LEU A 8 1.18 -14.88 16.20
N LEU A 9 0.23 -14.75 17.11
CA LEU A 9 -1.18 -15.01 16.84
C LEU A 9 -1.78 -13.73 16.23
N GLN A 10 -1.96 -13.70 14.91
CA GLN A 10 -2.76 -12.68 14.23
C GLN A 10 -4.23 -12.90 14.62
N LEU A 11 -4.82 -11.99 15.41
CA LEU A 11 -6.27 -11.91 15.54
C LEU A 11 -6.79 -10.93 14.48
N SER A 12 -7.32 -11.48 13.40
CA SER A 12 -8.28 -10.80 12.54
C SER A 12 -9.62 -10.76 13.27
N PHE A 13 -10.02 -9.59 13.78
CA PHE A 13 -11.38 -9.38 14.27
C PHE A 13 -12.24 -8.80 13.14
N SER A 14 -13.15 -9.64 12.64
CA SER A 14 -14.28 -9.21 11.83
C SER A 14 -15.22 -8.38 12.68
N LEU A 15 -15.54 -7.17 12.21
CA LEU A 15 -16.46 -6.24 12.85
C LEU A 15 -17.91 -6.73 12.63
N GLY A 16 -18.39 -7.59 13.52
CA GLY A 16 -19.78 -8.03 13.56
C GLY A 16 -20.62 -7.07 14.41
N PHE A 17 -21.37 -6.18 13.77
CA PHE A 17 -22.47 -5.45 14.40
C PHE A 17 -23.55 -6.46 14.84
N LEU A 18 -23.88 -6.50 16.13
CA LEU A 18 -25.15 -7.05 16.59
C LEU A 18 -25.66 -6.27 17.80
N ALA A 19 -26.88 -5.77 17.62
CA ALA A 19 -27.64 -4.93 18.52
C ALA A 19 -27.94 -5.63 19.85
N THR A 20 -27.95 -4.84 20.92
CA THR A 20 -28.29 -5.25 22.27
C THR A 20 -29.79 -5.49 22.41
N THR A 21 -30.17 -6.66 22.92
CA THR A 21 -31.46 -6.84 23.61
C THR A 21 -31.18 -7.12 25.08
N ALA A 22 -31.73 -6.27 25.93
CA ALA A 22 -31.72 -6.41 27.38
C ALA A 22 -32.39 -7.73 27.79
N LEU A 23 -31.74 -8.49 28.67
CA LEU A 23 -32.36 -9.60 29.38
C LEU A 23 -32.34 -9.31 30.88
N VAL A 24 -33.55 -9.28 31.44
CA VAL A 24 -33.86 -9.06 32.85
C VAL A 24 -33.38 -10.25 33.67
N ALA A 25 -32.61 -10.01 34.73
CA ALA A 25 -32.23 -11.04 35.68
C ALA A 25 -33.36 -11.26 36.70
N THR A 26 -34.06 -12.39 36.60
CA THR A 26 -34.93 -12.93 37.65
C THR A 26 -34.13 -13.69 38.70
N SER A 27 -34.55 -13.52 39.96
CA SER A 27 -34.04 -14.14 41.18
C SER A 27 -34.06 -15.66 41.20
N CYS A 28 -33.07 -16.27 41.88
CA CYS A 28 -33.23 -17.26 42.97
C CYS A 28 -31.95 -18.11 43.10
N ASN A 29 -31.25 -18.02 44.24
CA ASN A 29 -30.92 -19.20 45.04
C ASN A 29 -30.28 -18.84 46.38
N GLN A 30 -30.78 -19.50 47.42
CA GLN A 30 -30.41 -19.42 48.84
C GLN A 30 -29.01 -20.04 49.09
N PRO A 31 -28.22 -19.54 50.06
CA PRO A 31 -27.03 -20.23 50.54
C PRO A 31 -27.38 -21.25 51.63
N LYS A 32 -26.91 -22.49 51.46
CA LYS A 32 -26.79 -23.52 52.51
C LYS A 32 -25.77 -23.08 53.56
N THR A 33 -26.15 -23.18 54.82
CA THR A 33 -25.30 -23.06 56.01
C THR A 33 -24.36 -24.26 56.13
N VAL A 34 -23.05 -24.01 56.16
CA VAL A 34 -22.04 -24.95 56.68
C VAL A 34 -21.11 -24.16 57.58
N THR A 35 -21.12 -24.48 58.87
CA THR A 35 -20.31 -23.87 59.92
C THR A 35 -18.87 -24.42 59.89
N PRO A 36 -17.81 -23.59 59.84
CA PRO A 36 -16.46 -24.03 60.16
C PRO A 36 -16.12 -23.76 61.64
N LYS A 37 -15.55 -24.80 62.26
CA LYS A 37 -14.98 -24.85 63.61
C LYS A 37 -13.72 -23.95 63.72
N PRO A 38 -13.45 -23.26 64.85
CA PRO A 38 -12.26 -22.43 64.99
C PRO A 38 -10.99 -23.27 65.24
N THR A 39 -9.91 -22.92 64.53
CA THR A 39 -8.53 -23.36 64.83
C THR A 39 -7.81 -22.26 65.61
N ASN A 40 -7.08 -22.67 66.66
CA ASN A 40 -6.31 -21.84 67.59
C ASN A 40 -5.39 -20.79 66.93
N PRO A 41 -5.16 -19.64 67.59
CA PRO A 41 -4.12 -18.70 67.20
C PRO A 41 -2.73 -19.14 67.67
N MET A 42 -1.75 -19.02 66.77
CA MET A 42 -0.32 -19.10 67.06
C MET A 42 0.14 -17.88 67.88
N GLN A 43 0.91 -18.17 68.92
CA GLN A 43 1.66 -17.26 69.78
C GLN A 43 2.80 -16.55 69.02
N PRO A 44 3.11 -15.28 69.36
CA PRO A 44 4.45 -14.73 69.19
C PRO A 44 5.17 -14.47 70.52
N GLY A 45 6.39 -14.98 70.57
CA GLY A 45 7.60 -14.58 71.30
C GLY A 45 7.56 -13.52 72.40
N ASN A 46 8.11 -13.93 73.55
CA ASN A 46 8.52 -13.15 74.71
C ASN A 46 9.71 -12.22 74.39
N GLY A 47 9.79 -11.05 75.03
CA GLY A 47 10.99 -10.21 74.98
C GLY A 47 10.90 -8.84 75.66
N SER A 48 11.37 -8.82 76.91
CA SER A 48 11.91 -7.69 77.68
C SER A 48 11.00 -6.90 78.62
N GLU A 49 11.42 -7.01 79.88
CA GLU A 49 10.90 -6.45 81.12
C GLU A 49 11.09 -4.93 81.23
N THR A 50 10.19 -4.28 81.97
CA THR A 50 10.51 -3.35 83.08
C THR A 50 9.22 -3.02 83.87
N THR A 51 9.18 -3.43 85.13
CA THR A 51 8.20 -3.09 86.18
C THR A 51 8.67 -1.84 86.98
N PRO A 52 7.94 -1.33 88.01
CA PRO A 52 6.48 -1.20 88.21
C PRO A 52 6.06 0.20 88.75
N GLY A 53 4.76 0.53 88.73
CA GLY A 53 4.21 1.71 89.40
C GLY A 53 2.83 1.42 90.00
N THR A 54 2.70 1.68 91.29
CA THR A 54 1.68 1.26 92.27
C THR A 54 0.42 2.13 92.37
N GLY A 55 -0.66 1.55 92.91
CA GLY A 55 -1.79 2.22 93.58
C GLY A 55 -2.98 2.52 92.65
N GLU A 56 -4.26 2.34 93.00
CA GLU A 56 -4.93 2.18 94.28
C GLU A 56 -6.26 1.43 94.09
N THR A 57 -6.80 0.94 95.20
CA THR A 57 -8.09 0.28 95.38
C THR A 57 -9.28 1.26 95.28
N MET A 58 -10.45 0.80 94.83
CA MET A 58 -11.76 0.82 95.53
C MET A 58 -12.98 0.66 94.59
N GLN A 59 -14.10 0.26 95.22
CA GLN A 59 -15.26 -0.51 94.76
C GLN A 59 -16.43 0.33 94.15
N PRO A 60 -17.66 -0.21 93.88
CA PRO A 60 -18.48 0.18 92.74
C PRO A 60 -19.63 1.14 93.12
N GLY A 61 -19.98 2.05 92.21
CA GLY A 61 -21.13 2.93 92.36
C GLY A 61 -22.21 2.62 91.33
N ASN A 62 -23.25 1.90 91.76
CA ASN A 62 -24.51 1.77 91.03
C ASN A 62 -25.21 3.15 91.02
N GLY A 63 -25.54 3.65 89.83
CA GLY A 63 -26.19 4.95 89.63
C GLY A 63 -27.08 4.92 88.40
N SER A 64 -28.32 4.51 88.61
CA SER A 64 -29.45 4.68 87.70
C SER A 64 -29.63 6.16 87.33
N GLY A 65 -29.56 6.48 86.04
CA GLY A 65 -29.80 7.82 85.50
C GLY A 65 -30.32 7.75 84.07
N THR A 66 -31.64 7.59 83.93
CA THR A 66 -32.36 7.79 82.67
C THR A 66 -32.26 9.25 82.23
N GLY A 67 -31.40 9.55 81.26
CA GLY A 67 -31.33 10.91 80.70
C GLY A 67 -30.12 11.24 79.80
N THR A 68 -29.76 10.41 78.83
CA THR A 68 -28.70 10.75 77.83
C THR A 68 -28.89 10.16 76.42
N THR A 69 -29.85 9.25 76.20
CA THR A 69 -29.93 8.44 74.98
C THR A 69 -30.18 9.23 73.68
N THR A 70 -30.91 10.35 73.74
CA THR A 70 -31.21 11.18 72.57
C THR A 70 -30.03 12.05 72.11
N SER A 71 -29.21 12.56 73.04
CA SER A 71 -28.02 13.36 72.71
C SER A 71 -26.93 12.49 72.06
N ASP A 72 -26.69 11.31 72.62
CA ASP A 72 -25.66 10.38 72.14
C ASP A 72 -25.98 9.77 70.76
N ASN A 73 -27.26 9.47 70.50
CA ASN A 73 -27.70 8.99 69.18
C ASN A 73 -27.57 10.09 68.12
N THR A 74 -27.89 11.35 68.49
CA THR A 74 -27.75 12.50 67.59
C THR A 74 -26.29 12.73 67.22
N GLU A 75 -25.38 12.64 68.19
CA GLU A 75 -23.95 12.77 67.95
C GLU A 75 -23.40 11.64 67.07
N ALA A 76 -23.72 10.36 67.37
CA ALA A 76 -23.30 9.22 66.56
C ALA A 76 -23.82 9.32 65.10
N LYS A 77 -25.05 9.83 64.93
CA LYS A 77 -25.68 10.07 63.63
C LYS A 77 -24.96 11.18 62.86
N ASN A 78 -24.63 12.29 63.52
CA ASN A 78 -23.87 13.39 62.90
C ASN A 78 -22.47 12.93 62.45
N GLN A 79 -21.76 12.16 63.28
CA GLN A 79 -20.44 11.64 62.92
C GLN A 79 -20.48 10.70 61.70
N LEU A 80 -21.47 9.82 61.62
CA LEU A 80 -21.69 8.96 60.45
C LEU A 80 -22.03 9.80 59.21
N LYS A 81 -22.89 10.81 59.37
CA LYS A 81 -23.27 11.73 58.30
C LYS A 81 -22.06 12.47 57.71
N VAL A 82 -21.14 12.96 58.54
CA VAL A 82 -19.90 13.62 58.07
C VAL A 82 -19.11 12.72 57.12
N LEU A 83 -19.01 11.43 57.41
CA LEU A 83 -18.35 10.48 56.52
C LEU A 83 -19.15 10.29 55.22
N ILE A 84 -20.47 10.13 55.30
CA ILE A 84 -21.34 9.97 54.12
C ILE A 84 -21.26 11.20 53.21
N ASP A 85 -21.22 12.41 53.76
CA ASP A 85 -21.11 13.66 53.00
C ASP A 85 -19.77 13.76 52.25
N SER A 86 -18.73 13.01 52.66
CA SER A 86 -17.45 12.93 51.95
C SER A 86 -17.45 11.99 50.73
N LYS A 87 -18.56 11.30 50.46
CA LYS A 87 -18.68 10.22 49.46
C LYS A 87 -18.10 10.60 48.10
N ASP A 88 -18.50 11.72 47.52
CA ASP A 88 -18.12 12.05 46.14
C ASP A 88 -16.61 12.30 46.03
N THR A 89 -16.04 13.05 46.98
CA THR A 89 -14.59 13.29 47.08
C THR A 89 -13.81 11.99 47.26
N LYS A 90 -14.30 11.05 48.08
CA LYS A 90 -13.63 9.77 48.31
C LYS A 90 -13.76 8.82 47.14
N LEU A 91 -14.91 8.77 46.47
CA LEU A 91 -15.10 7.91 45.28
C LEU A 91 -14.30 8.40 44.08
N ALA A 92 -14.15 9.72 43.89
CA ALA A 92 -13.37 10.31 42.80
C ALA A 92 -11.90 9.86 42.79
N MET A 93 -11.33 9.57 43.97
CA MET A 93 -9.96 9.04 44.11
C MET A 93 -9.76 7.66 43.45
N TYR A 94 -10.86 6.98 43.13
CA TYR A 94 -10.86 5.62 42.57
C TYR A 94 -11.55 5.55 41.21
N ASP A 95 -11.70 6.68 40.50
CA ASP A 95 -12.35 6.73 39.18
C ASP A 95 -11.73 5.75 38.18
N ASP A 96 -10.42 5.55 38.24
CA ASP A 96 -9.70 4.61 37.38
C ASP A 96 -9.74 3.15 37.89
N TYR A 97 -10.29 2.88 39.08
CA TYR A 97 -10.25 1.58 39.76
C TYR A 97 -11.67 1.03 40.01
N SER A 98 -12.31 0.57 38.93
CA SER A 98 -13.73 0.17 38.91
C SER A 98 -14.16 -0.75 40.05
N MET A 99 -13.41 -1.81 40.36
CA MET A 99 -13.74 -2.70 41.48
C MET A 99 -13.61 -2.04 42.86
N ILE A 100 -12.57 -1.24 43.09
CA ILE A 100 -12.37 -0.53 44.37
C ILE A 100 -13.48 0.50 44.56
N LYS A 101 -13.76 1.30 43.52
CA LYS A 101 -14.83 2.30 43.52
C LYS A 101 -16.20 1.67 43.78
N SER A 102 -16.51 0.55 43.12
CA SER A 102 -17.80 -0.15 43.30
C SER A 102 -17.98 -0.68 44.73
N LYS A 103 -16.96 -1.33 45.30
CA LYS A 103 -17.00 -1.82 46.69
C LYS A 103 -17.18 -0.67 47.69
N LEU A 104 -16.44 0.43 47.51
CA LEU A 104 -16.55 1.60 48.37
C LEU A 104 -17.92 2.28 48.22
N ALA A 105 -18.45 2.39 47.01
CA ALA A 105 -19.78 2.94 46.75
C ALA A 105 -20.88 2.13 47.46
N ASN A 106 -20.79 0.80 47.43
CA ASN A 106 -21.72 -0.07 48.16
C ASN A 106 -21.62 0.13 49.69
N ALA A 107 -20.42 0.31 50.24
CA ALA A 107 -20.25 0.62 51.66
C ALA A 107 -20.92 1.94 52.05
N TYR A 108 -20.80 2.98 51.21
CA TYR A 108 -21.52 4.24 51.41
C TYR A 108 -23.04 4.08 51.37
N VAL A 109 -23.57 3.27 50.45
CA VAL A 109 -25.02 2.97 50.37
C VAL A 109 -25.48 2.28 51.66
N THR A 110 -24.76 1.26 52.12
CA THR A 110 -25.07 0.55 53.38
C THR A 110 -25.04 1.48 54.58
N ALA A 111 -24.02 2.33 54.70
CA ALA A 111 -23.91 3.32 55.77
C ALA A 111 -25.06 4.33 55.75
N LYS A 112 -25.43 4.81 54.55
CA LYS A 112 -26.56 5.73 54.37
C LYS A 112 -27.88 5.11 54.81
N ILE A 113 -28.13 3.84 54.48
CA ILE A 113 -29.34 3.13 54.92
C ILE A 113 -29.45 3.16 56.45
N VAL A 114 -28.36 2.91 57.19
CA VAL A 114 -28.37 2.97 58.67
C VAL A 114 -28.57 4.40 59.16
N ASN A 115 -27.91 5.38 58.54
CA ASN A 115 -28.06 6.79 58.92
C ASN A 115 -29.48 7.33 58.65
N ASP A 116 -30.17 6.85 57.64
CA ASP A 116 -31.52 7.32 57.29
C ASP A 116 -32.61 6.69 58.17
N LYS A 117 -32.33 5.58 58.87
CA LYS A 117 -33.27 4.98 59.82
C LYS A 117 -33.66 5.98 60.91
N THR A 118 -34.96 6.09 61.16
CA THR A 118 -35.54 7.01 62.15
C THR A 118 -35.28 6.55 63.59
N ASP A 119 -35.16 5.25 63.81
CA ASP A 119 -35.04 4.56 65.09
C ASP A 119 -33.68 3.85 65.27
N ALA A 120 -32.65 4.24 64.49
CA ALA A 120 -31.31 3.68 64.63
C ALA A 120 -30.76 3.85 66.05
N THR A 121 -30.26 2.75 66.61
CA THR A 121 -29.59 2.74 67.91
C THR A 121 -28.17 3.30 67.84
N LYS A 122 -27.61 3.76 68.97
CA LYS A 122 -26.21 4.21 69.08
C LYS A 122 -25.23 3.17 68.53
N ASP A 123 -25.46 1.90 68.84
CA ASP A 123 -24.61 0.79 68.43
C ASP A 123 -24.71 0.54 66.92
N GLU A 124 -25.90 0.60 66.33
CA GLU A 124 -26.06 0.52 64.87
C GLU A 124 -25.32 1.65 64.15
N LEU A 125 -25.45 2.89 64.64
CA LEU A 125 -24.78 4.07 64.06
C LEU A 125 -23.24 3.97 64.19
N THR A 126 -22.77 3.56 65.37
CA THR A 126 -21.33 3.39 65.64
C THR A 126 -20.74 2.26 64.81
N ASN A 127 -21.43 1.12 64.73
CA ASN A 127 -21.00 -0.02 63.90
C ASN A 127 -20.98 0.35 62.41
N ALA A 128 -21.98 1.11 61.92
CA ALA A 128 -22.00 1.59 60.54
C ALA A 128 -20.85 2.57 60.25
N LYS A 129 -20.53 3.48 61.20
CA LYS A 129 -19.39 4.38 61.12
C LYS A 129 -18.07 3.61 61.02
N THR A 130 -17.80 2.69 61.95
CA THR A 130 -16.59 1.87 61.95
C THR A 130 -16.48 1.01 60.69
N THR A 131 -17.59 0.46 60.20
CA THR A 131 -17.62 -0.31 58.95
C THR A 131 -17.26 0.56 57.74
N LEU A 132 -17.80 1.78 57.66
CA LEU A 132 -17.49 2.71 56.59
C LEU A 132 -16.03 3.20 56.65
N GLU A 133 -15.52 3.54 57.83
CA GLU A 133 -14.11 3.90 58.04
C GLU A 133 -13.18 2.77 57.59
N THR A 134 -13.50 1.54 57.95
CA THR A 134 -12.76 0.34 57.53
C THR A 134 -12.79 0.16 56.01
N ALA A 135 -13.95 0.37 55.37
CA ALA A 135 -14.08 0.29 53.91
C ALA A 135 -13.25 1.38 53.20
N ILE A 136 -13.22 2.60 53.72
CA ILE A 136 -12.40 3.70 53.21
C ILE A 136 -10.91 3.35 53.31
N ALA A 137 -10.45 2.87 54.48
CA ALA A 137 -9.07 2.45 54.68
C ALA A 137 -8.67 1.26 53.80
N THR A 138 -9.59 0.30 53.61
CA THR A 138 -9.39 -0.86 52.74
C THR A 138 -9.29 -0.45 51.27
N ALA A 139 -10.07 0.53 50.82
CA ALA A 139 -9.98 1.05 49.45
C ALA A 139 -8.60 1.68 49.19
N ALA A 140 -8.09 2.47 50.13
CA ALA A 140 -6.78 3.10 50.04
C ALA A 140 -5.66 2.06 49.96
N SER A 141 -5.63 1.11 50.90
CA SER A 141 -4.59 0.07 50.93
C SER A 141 -4.67 -0.89 49.73
N SER A 142 -5.88 -1.19 49.24
CA SER A 142 -6.07 -2.00 48.03
C SER A 142 -5.53 -1.31 46.79
N LYS A 143 -5.71 0.01 46.68
CA LYS A 143 -5.16 0.82 45.59
C LYS A 143 -3.63 0.81 45.65
N ASP A 144 -3.05 1.10 46.81
CA ASP A 144 -1.58 1.12 46.97
C ASP A 144 -0.96 -0.25 46.65
N LYS A 145 -1.59 -1.33 47.08
CA LYS A 145 -1.17 -2.69 46.74
C LYS A 145 -1.26 -2.95 45.23
N PHE A 146 -2.38 -2.59 44.61
CA PHE A 146 -2.56 -2.79 43.17
C PHE A 146 -1.51 -2.02 42.37
N ASP A 147 -1.29 -0.75 42.71
CA ASP A 147 -0.33 0.12 42.03
C ASP A 147 1.10 -0.41 42.14
N LYS A 148 1.48 -0.90 43.33
CA LYS A 148 2.79 -1.52 43.56
C LYS A 148 2.95 -2.81 42.75
N ASP A 149 1.92 -3.66 42.75
CA ASP A 149 1.97 -4.97 42.09
C ASP A 149 1.85 -4.85 40.55
N ASN A 150 1.28 -3.76 40.04
CA ASN A 150 0.94 -3.59 38.62
C ASN A 150 1.45 -2.25 38.03
N ALA A 151 2.56 -1.72 38.54
CA ALA A 151 3.09 -0.42 38.13
C ALA A 151 3.18 -0.21 36.59
N PRO A 152 3.63 -1.19 35.77
CA PRO A 152 3.65 -1.04 34.31
C PRO A 152 2.25 -0.86 33.70
N LEU A 153 1.26 -1.61 34.20
CA LEU A 153 -0.12 -1.51 33.71
C LEU A 153 -0.73 -0.16 34.04
N VAL A 154 -0.50 0.34 35.27
CA VAL A 154 -0.97 1.66 35.71
C VAL A 154 -0.35 2.77 34.87
N ALA A 155 0.95 2.67 34.56
CA ALA A 155 1.63 3.63 33.69
C ALA A 155 1.02 3.62 32.27
N LEU A 156 0.87 2.45 31.65
CA LEU A 156 0.27 2.30 30.32
C LEU A 156 -1.16 2.84 30.25
N PHE A 157 -1.97 2.59 31.28
CA PHE A 157 -3.33 3.10 31.35
C PHE A 157 -3.38 4.63 31.40
N LYS A 158 -2.48 5.27 32.17
CA LYS A 158 -2.34 6.74 32.18
C LYS A 158 -1.91 7.28 30.83
N THR A 159 -0.91 6.66 30.19
CA THR A 159 -0.49 7.02 28.83
C THR A 159 -1.64 6.92 27.83
N LEU A 160 -2.47 5.89 27.92
CA LEU A 160 -3.65 5.75 27.07
C LEU A 160 -4.66 6.88 27.30
N LYS A 161 -4.93 7.25 28.56
CA LYS A 161 -5.79 8.39 28.91
C LYS A 161 -5.28 9.69 28.30
N ASP A 162 -3.99 9.98 28.44
CA ASP A 162 -3.37 11.20 27.90
C ASP A 162 -3.49 11.27 26.37
N LYS A 163 -3.33 10.13 25.67
CA LYS A 163 -3.50 10.06 24.21
C LYS A 163 -4.96 10.26 23.78
N VAL A 164 -5.92 9.72 24.53
CA VAL A 164 -7.36 9.86 24.24
C VAL A 164 -7.85 11.30 24.48
N ALA A 165 -7.24 12.04 25.40
CA ALA A 165 -7.61 13.43 25.67
C ALA A 165 -7.52 14.35 24.43
N ASN A 166 -6.66 14.02 23.46
CA ASN A 166 -6.49 14.80 22.22
C ASN A 166 -7.37 14.33 21.05
N LYS A 167 -8.27 13.36 21.27
CA LYS A 167 -9.11 12.73 20.24
C LYS A 167 -9.83 13.75 19.36
N ASP A 168 -10.60 14.65 19.97
CA ASP A 168 -11.49 15.55 19.22
C ASP A 168 -10.70 16.55 18.38
N SER A 169 -9.60 17.05 18.93
CA SER A 169 -8.65 17.91 18.21
C SER A 169 -8.13 17.20 16.95
N ILE A 170 -7.64 15.96 17.08
CA ILE A 170 -7.10 15.19 15.96
C ILE A 170 -8.18 14.86 14.92
N LEU A 171 -9.34 14.36 15.35
CA LEU A 171 -10.41 13.96 14.43
C LEU A 171 -11.00 15.13 13.65
N SER A 172 -11.00 16.34 14.22
CA SER A 172 -11.43 17.56 13.53
C SER A 172 -10.55 17.95 12.34
N THR A 173 -9.30 17.46 12.28
CA THR A 173 -8.38 17.73 11.16
C THR A 173 -8.56 16.80 9.95
N LEU A 174 -9.49 15.84 10.05
CA LEU A 174 -9.73 14.79 9.06
C LEU A 174 -11.10 14.97 8.40
N THR A 175 -11.18 14.73 7.09
CA THR A 175 -12.44 14.76 6.34
C THR A 175 -13.34 13.58 6.73
N GLU A 176 -14.67 13.79 6.75
CA GLU A 176 -15.66 12.78 7.15
C GLU A 176 -15.58 11.47 6.35
N ASP A 177 -15.35 11.54 5.04
CA ASP A 177 -15.53 10.40 4.14
C ASP A 177 -14.25 9.58 3.86
N ASN A 178 -13.19 9.71 4.67
CA ASN A 178 -11.93 9.00 4.42
C ASN A 178 -11.64 7.87 5.42
N TYR A 179 -10.94 6.83 4.93
CA TYR A 179 -10.59 5.63 5.71
C TYR A 179 -9.68 5.93 6.92
N ILE A 180 -8.80 6.94 6.81
CA ILE A 180 -7.92 7.36 7.91
C ILE A 180 -8.75 7.75 9.14
N LYS A 181 -9.80 8.54 8.95
CA LYS A 181 -10.69 8.97 10.03
C LYS A 181 -11.42 7.78 10.64
N THR A 182 -11.98 6.89 9.83
CA THR A 182 -12.67 5.69 10.30
C THR A 182 -11.74 4.83 11.15
N TYR A 183 -10.52 4.57 10.68
CA TYR A 183 -9.53 3.76 11.38
C TYR A 183 -9.11 4.38 12.72
N ILE A 184 -8.75 5.67 12.74
CA ILE A 184 -8.35 6.38 13.97
C ILE A 184 -9.52 6.47 14.96
N THR A 185 -10.75 6.68 14.48
CA THR A 185 -11.96 6.67 15.33
C THR A 185 -12.19 5.32 15.99
N GLY A 186 -11.95 4.22 15.26
CA GLY A 186 -12.00 2.86 15.81
C GLY A 186 -11.02 2.67 16.97
N LEU A 187 -9.75 3.07 16.79
CA LEU A 187 -8.73 3.00 17.83
C LEU A 187 -9.11 3.82 19.07
N TYR A 188 -9.60 5.05 18.87
CA TYR A 188 -10.06 5.88 19.99
C TYR A 188 -11.27 5.29 20.71
N THR A 189 -12.20 4.69 19.98
CA THR A 189 -13.38 4.03 20.57
C THR A 189 -12.97 2.86 21.45
N GLU A 190 -12.06 2.01 20.96
CA GLU A 190 -11.49 0.91 21.74
C GLU A 190 -10.79 1.42 23.02
N ALA A 191 -9.99 2.47 22.89
CA ALA A 191 -9.30 3.07 24.03
C ALA A 191 -10.26 3.69 25.05
N THR A 192 -11.30 4.41 24.60
CA THR A 192 -12.34 4.97 25.47
C THR A 192 -13.08 3.87 26.23
N ASN A 193 -13.40 2.75 25.58
CA ASN A 193 -14.03 1.60 26.23
C ASN A 193 -13.14 1.01 27.34
N ILE A 194 -11.84 0.85 27.09
CA ILE A 194 -10.87 0.39 28.09
C ILE A 194 -10.78 1.37 29.27
N ILE A 195 -10.69 2.67 28.99
CA ILE A 195 -10.60 3.71 30.03
C ILE A 195 -11.85 3.71 30.91
N THR A 196 -13.02 3.58 30.30
CA THR A 196 -14.31 3.53 30.99
C THR A 196 -14.43 2.26 31.83
N ALA A 197 -13.85 1.15 31.39
CA ALA A 197 -13.81 -0.11 32.13
C ALA A 197 -12.86 -0.06 33.36
N GLY A 198 -11.82 0.78 33.35
CA GLY A 198 -10.88 1.01 34.45
C GLY A 198 -9.87 -0.13 34.69
N LEU A 199 -8.85 0.09 35.52
CA LEU A 199 -7.69 -0.81 35.79
C LEU A 199 -8.05 -2.17 36.42
N GLN A 200 -9.25 -2.31 36.98
CA GLN A 200 -9.76 -3.56 37.54
C GLN A 200 -11.18 -3.81 37.00
N PRO A 201 -11.34 -4.16 35.72
CA PRO A 201 -12.63 -4.53 35.17
C PRO A 201 -12.99 -5.97 35.58
N ALA A 202 -14.24 -6.37 35.29
CA ALA A 202 -14.69 -7.75 35.47
C ALA A 202 -13.84 -8.76 34.68
N THR A 203 -13.35 -8.35 33.50
CA THR A 203 -12.38 -9.08 32.69
C THR A 203 -10.98 -8.50 32.91
N ALA A 204 -9.97 -9.35 33.07
CA ALA A 204 -8.61 -8.89 33.30
C ALA A 204 -8.06 -8.07 32.10
N LEU A 205 -7.43 -6.94 32.40
CA LEU A 205 -6.67 -6.17 31.42
C LEU A 205 -5.32 -6.82 31.15
N VAL A 206 -4.88 -6.77 29.89
CA VAL A 206 -3.58 -7.29 29.46
C VAL A 206 -2.69 -6.12 29.05
N ALA A 207 -1.57 -5.92 29.76
CA ALA A 207 -0.66 -4.79 29.55
C ALA A 207 -0.17 -4.67 28.08
N ASN A 208 0.20 -5.79 27.45
CA ASN A 208 0.66 -5.79 26.05
C ASN A 208 -0.40 -5.27 25.06
N ASN A 209 -1.69 -5.49 25.35
CA ASN A 209 -2.77 -4.99 24.50
C ASN A 209 -2.88 -3.47 24.62
N LEU A 210 -2.72 -2.92 25.83
CA LEU A 210 -2.73 -1.47 26.06
C LEU A 210 -1.54 -0.78 25.42
N GLU A 211 -0.36 -1.40 25.51
CA GLU A 211 0.85 -0.92 24.83
C GLU A 211 0.64 -0.91 23.31
N THR A 212 0.15 -2.01 22.75
CA THR A 212 -0.14 -2.12 21.31
C THR A 212 -1.15 -1.07 20.85
N LEU A 213 -2.25 -0.90 21.58
CA LEU A 213 -3.27 0.11 21.25
C LEU A 213 -2.71 1.54 21.36
N SER A 214 -1.93 1.82 22.42
CA SER A 214 -1.29 3.13 22.61
C SER A 214 -0.34 3.47 21.47
N ASN A 215 0.47 2.50 21.03
CA ASN A 215 1.38 2.64 19.92
C ASN A 215 0.63 2.79 18.58
N ASN A 216 -0.46 2.05 18.39
CA ASN A 216 -1.31 2.19 17.21
C ASN A 216 -1.93 3.58 17.13
N ILE A 217 -2.44 4.14 18.24
CA ILE A 217 -2.95 5.52 18.26
C ILE A 217 -1.82 6.48 17.86
N GLU A 218 -0.67 6.41 18.54
CA GLU A 218 0.46 7.33 18.29
C GLU A 218 0.94 7.31 16.85
N THR A 219 1.21 6.11 16.33
CA THR A 219 1.69 5.93 14.95
C THR A 219 0.63 6.34 13.94
N SER A 220 -0.66 6.10 14.21
CA SER A 220 -1.77 6.44 13.30
C SER A 220 -2.07 7.93 13.27
N THR A 221 -1.88 8.66 14.36
CA THR A 221 -2.09 10.10 14.44
C THR A 221 -0.86 10.94 14.08
N SER A 222 0.30 10.31 13.91
CA SER A 222 1.52 10.98 13.45
C SER A 222 1.54 11.18 11.92
N ASN A 223 2.17 12.26 11.44
CA ASN A 223 2.37 12.54 10.00
C ASN A 223 1.08 12.48 9.16
N LEU A 224 -0.04 13.01 9.67
CA LEU A 224 -1.35 12.92 9.00
C LEU A 224 -1.35 13.55 7.61
N ASP A 225 -0.63 14.65 7.38
CA ASP A 225 -0.61 15.30 6.06
C ASP A 225 0.08 14.43 5.00
N MET A 226 1.17 13.74 5.36
CA MET A 226 1.79 12.73 4.48
C MET A 226 0.78 11.62 4.12
N LYS A 227 0.05 11.10 5.12
CA LYS A 227 -0.94 10.04 4.91
C LYS A 227 -2.10 10.52 4.03
N LYS A 228 -2.58 11.74 4.21
CA LYS A 228 -3.59 12.36 3.35
C LYS A 228 -3.11 12.43 1.90
N ASN A 229 -1.90 12.93 1.67
CA ASN A 229 -1.33 13.03 0.32
C ASN A 229 -1.22 11.66 -0.37
N THR A 230 -0.90 10.60 0.37
CA THR A 230 -0.86 9.25 -0.23
C THR A 230 -2.23 8.75 -0.70
N LEU A 231 -3.34 9.18 -0.08
CA LEU A 231 -4.69 8.79 -0.53
C LEU A 231 -4.92 9.22 -1.99
N ASP A 232 -4.52 10.45 -2.33
CA ASP A 232 -4.66 11.01 -3.66
C ASP A 232 -3.81 10.24 -4.68
N GLU A 233 -2.59 9.85 -4.30
CA GLU A 233 -1.71 9.05 -5.16
C GLU A 233 -2.35 7.69 -5.51
N TYR A 234 -2.95 7.01 -4.52
CA TYR A 234 -3.61 5.71 -4.72
C TYR A 234 -4.99 5.81 -5.38
N SER A 235 -5.63 6.99 -5.39
CA SER A 235 -6.93 7.21 -6.06
C SER A 235 -6.86 7.06 -7.58
N ASN A 236 -5.68 7.29 -8.15
CA ASN A 236 -5.34 7.02 -9.53
C ASN A 236 -4.51 5.75 -9.59
N TYR A 237 -3.19 5.89 -9.66
CA TYR A 237 -2.22 4.82 -9.54
C TYR A 237 -0.96 5.36 -8.88
N LYS A 238 -0.56 4.76 -7.76
CA LYS A 238 0.80 4.93 -7.25
C LYS A 238 1.72 4.03 -8.05
N LYS A 239 2.51 4.62 -8.95
CA LYS A 239 3.60 3.94 -9.65
C LYS A 239 4.74 3.69 -8.67
N ILE A 240 5.17 2.43 -8.57
CA ILE A 240 6.37 2.02 -7.84
C ILE A 240 7.36 1.50 -8.87
N LEU A 241 8.47 2.22 -9.00
CA LEU A 241 9.55 1.85 -9.90
C LEU A 241 10.17 0.55 -9.42
N VAL A 242 10.56 -0.29 -10.37
CA VAL A 242 11.42 -1.43 -10.09
C VAL A 242 12.86 -0.94 -10.12
N ASP A 243 13.44 -0.73 -8.95
CA ASP A 243 14.83 -0.32 -8.77
C ASP A 243 15.45 -0.98 -7.53
N SER A 244 16.73 -0.69 -7.28
CA SER A 244 17.52 -1.25 -6.18
C SER A 244 17.12 -0.78 -4.78
N GLY A 245 16.24 0.21 -4.68
CA GLY A 245 15.71 0.74 -3.42
C GLY A 245 14.34 0.17 -3.07
N THR A 246 13.51 -0.17 -4.06
CA THR A 246 12.08 -0.50 -3.89
C THR A 246 11.76 -1.98 -4.03
N PHE A 247 12.59 -2.76 -4.74
CA PHE A 247 12.35 -4.18 -5.00
C PHE A 247 13.58 -5.01 -4.64
N LYS A 248 13.57 -5.60 -3.44
CA LYS A 248 14.78 -6.15 -2.78
C LYS A 248 14.76 -7.67 -2.78
N GLY A 249 15.88 -8.30 -3.14
CA GLY A 249 16.03 -9.75 -3.08
C GLY A 249 16.33 -10.27 -1.67
N ASP A 250 16.18 -11.58 -1.47
CA ASP A 250 16.54 -12.26 -0.21
C ASP A 250 18.01 -12.03 0.20
N THR A 251 18.22 -11.92 1.50
CA THR A 251 19.49 -11.86 2.23
C THR A 251 20.52 -12.91 1.80
N LEU A 252 20.10 -14.11 1.38
CA LEU A 252 20.99 -15.14 0.84
C LEU A 252 21.78 -14.68 -0.40
N TYR A 253 21.24 -13.69 -1.14
CA TYR A 253 21.88 -13.15 -2.34
C TYR A 253 22.55 -11.78 -2.11
N ASN A 254 22.50 -11.20 -0.90
CA ASN A 254 23.16 -9.93 -0.51
C ASN A 254 22.99 -8.74 -1.49
N LYS A 255 21.98 -8.80 -2.36
CA LYS A 255 21.79 -7.82 -3.43
C LYS A 255 20.57 -6.97 -3.14
N THR A 256 20.81 -5.67 -3.02
CA THR A 256 19.76 -4.66 -2.89
C THR A 256 18.90 -4.54 -4.16
N SER A 257 19.39 -5.04 -5.31
CA SER A 257 18.69 -5.06 -6.60
C SER A 257 18.79 -6.42 -7.30
N PRO A 258 17.78 -6.86 -8.09
CA PRO A 258 17.97 -7.87 -9.12
C PRO A 258 19.14 -7.51 -10.06
N ASP A 259 20.03 -8.48 -10.31
CA ASP A 259 21.22 -8.32 -11.18
C ASP A 259 20.91 -8.05 -12.66
N ASN A 260 19.65 -8.24 -13.01
CA ASN A 260 19.11 -8.27 -14.35
C ASN A 260 17.96 -7.27 -14.45
N GLN A 261 18.16 -6.06 -13.96
CA GLN A 261 17.29 -4.94 -14.29
C GLN A 261 17.76 -4.31 -15.60
N SER A 262 16.84 -4.00 -16.50
CA SER A 262 17.10 -3.15 -17.68
C SER A 262 15.88 -2.27 -17.96
N ILE A 263 16.13 -1.22 -18.72
CA ILE A 263 15.13 -0.26 -19.17
C ILE A 263 14.62 -0.57 -20.58
N VAL A 264 15.00 -1.72 -21.16
CA VAL A 264 14.57 -2.20 -22.48
C VAL A 264 14.36 -3.71 -22.48
N ALA A 265 13.17 -4.21 -22.80
CA ALA A 265 12.93 -5.63 -22.98
C ALA A 265 12.85 -6.01 -24.48
N PHE A 266 13.23 -7.25 -24.81
CA PHE A 266 13.49 -7.73 -26.18
C PHE A 266 12.25 -8.37 -26.81
N SER A 267 12.09 -8.30 -28.13
CA SER A 267 11.04 -9.04 -28.86
C SER A 267 11.39 -10.49 -29.16
N SER A 268 12.56 -10.95 -28.71
CA SER A 268 13.14 -12.27 -28.99
C SER A 268 13.48 -12.98 -27.68
N ASP A 269 13.86 -14.26 -27.80
CA ASP A 269 14.37 -15.04 -26.68
C ASP A 269 15.54 -14.34 -25.99
N PHE A 270 15.52 -14.38 -24.66
CA PHE A 270 16.57 -13.84 -23.81
C PHE A 270 17.67 -14.90 -23.61
N ASP A 271 18.81 -14.72 -24.29
CA ASP A 271 20.00 -15.56 -24.12
C ASP A 271 21.07 -14.85 -23.28
N ASN A 272 21.23 -15.34 -22.06
CA ASN A 272 22.15 -14.79 -21.06
C ASN A 272 23.58 -15.33 -21.27
N SER A 273 24.50 -14.48 -21.68
CA SER A 273 25.93 -14.65 -21.33
C SER A 273 26.74 -13.36 -21.23
N ASN A 274 26.37 -12.27 -21.90
CA ASN A 274 27.18 -11.02 -21.91
C ASN A 274 26.40 -9.70 -21.80
N MET A 275 25.08 -9.72 -21.58
CA MET A 275 24.23 -8.51 -21.70
C MET A 275 23.80 -7.91 -20.36
N ASN A 276 24.70 -7.92 -19.37
CA ASN A 276 24.47 -7.20 -18.12
C ASN A 276 24.44 -5.69 -18.45
N TYR A 277 23.31 -5.04 -18.21
CA TYR A 277 23.07 -3.59 -18.29
C TYR A 277 22.93 -2.98 -19.69
N GLN A 278 21.83 -3.28 -20.37
CA GLN A 278 21.44 -2.47 -21.54
C GLN A 278 20.73 -1.20 -21.10
N TRP A 279 21.36 -0.06 -21.37
CA TRP A 279 20.86 1.29 -21.08
C TRP A 279 20.12 1.87 -22.30
N ARG A 280 18.92 2.44 -22.11
CA ARG A 280 18.48 3.58 -22.93
C ARG A 280 19.30 4.78 -22.51
N THR A 281 20.09 5.30 -23.44
CA THR A 281 20.86 6.52 -23.21
C THR A 281 20.35 7.59 -24.16
N ALA A 282 19.96 8.74 -23.63
CA ALA A 282 19.78 9.93 -24.45
C ALA A 282 21.13 10.64 -24.51
N ARG A 283 21.77 10.61 -25.68
CA ARG A 283 23.08 11.23 -25.88
C ARG A 283 22.92 12.55 -26.61
N ARG A 284 23.66 13.56 -26.17
CA ARG A 284 23.89 14.78 -26.95
C ARG A 284 25.01 14.44 -27.94
N LEU A 285 24.68 14.29 -29.23
CA LEU A 285 25.70 14.13 -30.29
C LEU A 285 26.36 15.49 -30.54
N ILE A 286 27.28 15.89 -29.67
CA ILE A 286 28.14 17.04 -29.91
C ILE A 286 29.57 16.56 -29.71
N HIS A 287 30.16 16.08 -30.80
CA HIS A 287 31.56 15.66 -30.92
C HIS A 287 32.00 14.52 -29.99
N LYS A 288 33.06 13.80 -30.41
CA LYS A 288 33.60 12.62 -29.71
C LYS A 288 34.12 12.90 -28.29
N GLU A 289 34.20 14.16 -27.87
CA GLU A 289 34.99 14.61 -26.73
C GLU A 289 34.15 15.14 -25.55
N ASP A 290 32.86 15.41 -25.76
CA ASP A 290 31.97 15.81 -24.67
C ASP A 290 31.49 14.56 -23.92
N LYS A 291 31.97 14.38 -22.68
CA LYS A 291 31.42 13.38 -21.75
C LYS A 291 29.93 13.67 -21.55
N ALA A 292 29.08 12.92 -22.25
CA ALA A 292 27.64 13.09 -22.22
C ALA A 292 27.11 12.96 -20.78
N LYS A 293 26.45 14.02 -20.28
CA LYS A 293 25.55 13.86 -19.13
C LYS A 293 24.38 13.00 -19.61
N SER A 294 24.29 11.78 -19.08
CA SER A 294 23.08 10.96 -19.16
C SER A 294 21.92 11.80 -18.65
N LEU A 295 20.98 12.13 -19.53
CA LEU A 295 19.69 12.66 -19.09
C LEU A 295 18.90 11.49 -18.54
N GLU A 296 18.10 11.72 -17.49
CA GLU A 296 17.15 10.72 -16.99
C GLU A 296 16.12 10.41 -18.08
N VAL A 297 16.44 9.45 -18.93
CA VAL A 297 15.50 8.89 -19.91
C VAL A 297 14.80 7.68 -19.30
N THR A 298 13.56 7.94 -18.90
CA THR A 298 12.53 6.97 -18.48
C THR A 298 12.73 6.28 -17.14
N SER A 299 11.61 6.00 -16.50
CA SER A 299 11.51 5.24 -15.26
C SER A 299 10.98 3.81 -15.48
N VAL A 300 11.03 3.27 -16.71
CA VAL A 300 10.46 1.94 -17.03
C VAL A 300 11.51 0.86 -16.83
N GLY A 301 11.55 0.25 -15.64
CA GLY A 301 12.41 -0.89 -15.33
C GLY A 301 11.72 -2.22 -15.62
N TRP A 302 12.50 -3.19 -16.11
CA TRP A 302 12.15 -4.59 -16.29
C TRP A 302 13.12 -5.47 -15.54
N ILE A 303 12.60 -6.51 -14.90
CA ILE A 303 13.38 -7.62 -14.35
C ILE A 303 13.23 -8.81 -15.29
N TYR A 304 14.35 -9.34 -15.80
CA TYR A 304 14.31 -10.48 -16.74
C TYR A 304 14.16 -11.83 -16.05
N ASN A 305 14.50 -11.92 -14.77
CA ASN A 305 14.44 -13.17 -14.02
C ASN A 305 14.41 -12.89 -12.50
N LEU A 306 13.54 -13.59 -11.77
CA LEU A 306 13.59 -13.64 -10.31
C LEU A 306 14.46 -14.81 -9.80
N ASN A 307 14.95 -15.68 -10.68
CA ASN A 307 15.87 -16.76 -10.34
C ASN A 307 17.29 -16.35 -10.71
N SER A 308 18.26 -16.60 -9.81
CA SER A 308 19.68 -16.51 -10.13
C SER A 308 20.01 -17.51 -11.25
N MET A 309 20.45 -17.03 -12.42
CA MET A 309 21.02 -17.91 -13.47
C MET A 309 22.50 -18.23 -13.23
N MET A 310 23.04 -17.93 -12.05
CA MET A 310 24.44 -18.19 -11.72
C MET A 310 24.56 -19.51 -10.95
N GLY A 311 24.86 -20.60 -11.67
CA GLY A 311 25.22 -21.92 -11.12
C GLY A 311 24.14 -23.01 -11.19
N ASP A 312 24.54 -24.26 -10.92
CA ASP A 312 23.68 -25.46 -10.94
C ASP A 312 22.61 -25.48 -9.82
N ASP A 313 22.69 -24.54 -8.87
CA ASP A 313 21.74 -24.39 -7.77
C ASP A 313 20.55 -23.51 -8.19
N LYS A 314 19.54 -24.15 -8.78
CA LYS A 314 18.21 -23.55 -8.99
C LYS A 314 17.52 -23.29 -7.65
N LYS A 315 17.78 -22.15 -7.03
CA LYS A 315 17.01 -21.68 -5.86
C LYS A 315 16.10 -20.54 -6.29
N ALA A 316 14.82 -20.68 -5.98
CA ALA A 316 13.85 -19.61 -6.13
C ALA A 316 14.28 -18.43 -5.26
N ALA A 317 14.53 -17.26 -5.86
CA ALA A 317 14.78 -16.06 -5.07
C ALA A 317 13.44 -15.41 -4.71
N SER A 318 13.32 -14.96 -3.46
CA SER A 318 12.20 -14.12 -3.04
C SER A 318 12.57 -12.66 -3.23
N TYR A 319 11.62 -11.86 -3.70
CA TYR A 319 11.78 -10.41 -3.80
C TYR A 319 10.63 -9.69 -3.13
N ASP A 320 10.96 -8.68 -2.32
CA ASP A 320 10.01 -7.92 -1.53
C ASP A 320 9.76 -6.54 -2.14
N LEU A 321 8.47 -6.22 -2.29
CA LEU A 321 7.95 -4.90 -2.59
C LEU A 321 7.32 -4.29 -1.32
N ASP A 322 7.97 -3.26 -0.78
CA ASP A 322 7.50 -2.52 0.39
C ASP A 322 6.71 -1.27 -0.02
N PHE A 323 5.56 -1.02 0.61
CA PHE A 323 4.78 0.21 0.41
C PHE A 323 3.96 0.58 1.65
N ASN A 324 3.61 1.87 1.77
CA ASN A 324 2.71 2.35 2.82
C ASN A 324 1.32 2.58 2.23
N TYR A 325 0.28 2.09 2.90
CA TYR A 325 -1.10 2.16 2.41
C TYR A 325 -2.07 2.61 3.50
N TYR A 326 -2.88 3.62 3.20
CA TYR A 326 -3.81 4.23 4.15
C TYR A 326 -5.23 4.39 3.60
N SER A 327 -5.49 3.87 2.39
CA SER A 327 -6.76 4.09 1.68
C SER A 327 -7.82 3.03 1.93
N GLY A 328 -7.52 2.01 2.74
CA GLY A 328 -8.44 0.91 3.00
C GLY A 328 -7.72 -0.37 3.44
N SER A 329 -8.47 -1.45 3.53
CA SER A 329 -7.94 -2.81 3.72
C SER A 329 -7.80 -3.60 2.42
N SER A 330 -8.12 -3.00 1.27
CA SER A 330 -7.99 -3.64 -0.04
C SER A 330 -7.45 -2.67 -1.08
N ALA A 331 -6.73 -3.22 -2.06
CA ALA A 331 -6.20 -2.48 -3.20
C ALA A 331 -6.16 -3.37 -4.44
N LYS A 332 -5.92 -2.78 -5.60
CA LYS A 332 -5.58 -3.49 -6.82
C LYS A 332 -4.11 -3.24 -7.14
N LEU A 333 -3.37 -4.31 -7.43
CA LEU A 333 -2.00 -4.25 -7.93
C LEU A 333 -1.99 -4.64 -9.41
N TYR A 334 -1.29 -3.84 -10.20
CA TYR A 334 -1.05 -4.08 -11.62
C TYR A 334 0.44 -4.06 -11.92
N PHE A 335 0.87 -4.90 -12.85
CA PHE A 335 2.21 -4.85 -13.42
C PHE A 335 2.24 -5.53 -14.78
N PRO A 336 3.04 -5.03 -15.73
CA PRO A 336 3.23 -5.72 -17.00
C PRO A 336 4.12 -6.94 -16.84
N TYR A 337 3.83 -7.96 -17.63
CA TYR A 337 4.65 -9.16 -17.69
C TYR A 337 4.70 -9.78 -19.08
N LYS A 338 5.71 -10.60 -19.31
CA LYS A 338 5.92 -11.36 -20.55
C LYS A 338 6.81 -12.59 -20.33
N ALA A 339 6.84 -13.49 -21.30
CA ALA A 339 7.80 -14.60 -21.30
C ALA A 339 9.19 -14.11 -21.74
N ALA A 340 10.24 -14.71 -21.18
CA ALA A 340 11.62 -14.42 -21.57
C ALA A 340 12.06 -15.28 -22.77
N LYS A 341 11.47 -16.46 -22.96
CA LYS A 341 11.81 -17.42 -24.02
C LYS A 341 10.60 -18.04 -24.68
N THR A 342 10.76 -18.47 -25.92
CA THR A 342 9.67 -19.04 -26.73
C THR A 342 9.14 -20.32 -26.11
N GLU A 343 10.04 -21.15 -25.57
CA GLU A 343 9.67 -22.37 -24.83
C GLU A 343 8.75 -22.09 -23.62
N GLN A 344 8.91 -20.94 -22.96
CA GLN A 344 8.07 -20.53 -21.84
C GLN A 344 6.70 -20.07 -22.32
N ALA A 345 6.66 -19.33 -23.45
CA ALA A 345 5.41 -18.89 -24.05
C ALA A 345 4.59 -20.04 -24.65
N SER A 346 5.24 -21.12 -25.11
CA SER A 346 4.55 -22.29 -25.67
C SER A 346 3.84 -23.16 -24.62
N ASP A 347 4.26 -23.10 -23.35
CA ASP A 347 3.67 -23.87 -22.26
C ASP A 347 3.73 -23.07 -20.95
N VAL A 348 3.01 -21.95 -20.92
CA VAL A 348 3.03 -20.98 -19.81
C VAL A 348 2.76 -21.65 -18.47
N GLN A 349 1.75 -22.52 -18.38
CA GLN A 349 1.33 -23.11 -17.11
C GLN A 349 2.38 -24.03 -16.50
N ASN A 350 3.16 -24.74 -17.32
CA ASN A 350 4.19 -25.66 -16.83
C ASN A 350 5.58 -25.03 -16.76
N LYS A 351 5.83 -23.94 -17.48
CA LYS A 351 7.18 -23.33 -17.59
C LYS A 351 7.33 -22.03 -16.81
N LEU A 352 6.24 -21.31 -16.59
CA LEU A 352 6.24 -20.06 -15.82
C LEU A 352 5.51 -20.24 -14.49
N SER A 353 6.01 -19.52 -13.49
CA SER A 353 5.30 -19.36 -12.22
C SER A 353 5.60 -17.99 -11.65
N LEU A 354 4.61 -17.41 -10.99
CA LEU A 354 4.78 -16.29 -10.11
C LEU A 354 3.78 -16.44 -8.98
N LYS A 355 4.26 -16.36 -7.75
CA LYS A 355 3.45 -16.37 -6.55
C LYS A 355 3.72 -15.10 -5.77
N TYR A 356 2.74 -14.64 -5.02
CA TYR A 356 2.91 -13.51 -4.11
C TYR A 356 2.41 -13.85 -2.71
N LYS A 357 3.02 -13.22 -1.72
CA LYS A 357 2.68 -13.31 -0.31
C LYS A 357 2.52 -11.90 0.24
N LEU A 358 1.31 -11.53 0.64
CA LEU A 358 1.05 -10.23 1.27
C LEU A 358 1.22 -10.35 2.79
N ASN A 359 2.03 -9.49 3.42
CA ASN A 359 2.16 -9.36 4.88
C ASN A 359 2.37 -10.68 5.62
N ASN A 360 3.18 -11.58 5.05
CA ASN A 360 3.45 -12.91 5.58
C ASN A 360 2.27 -13.90 5.61
N LYS A 361 1.20 -13.67 4.85
CA LYS A 361 0.07 -14.60 4.67
C LYS A 361 0.41 -15.83 3.80
N GLU A 362 -0.57 -16.64 3.44
CA GLU A 362 -0.38 -17.73 2.48
C GLU A 362 -0.05 -17.19 1.08
N ALA A 363 0.77 -17.94 0.34
CA ALA A 363 1.17 -17.57 -1.00
C ALA A 363 0.05 -17.85 -2.01
N VAL A 364 -0.18 -16.92 -2.93
CA VAL A 364 -1.22 -17.01 -3.97
C VAL A 364 -0.55 -16.97 -5.35
N ALA A 365 -0.99 -17.84 -6.26
CA ALA A 365 -0.50 -17.87 -7.63
C ALA A 365 -1.06 -16.69 -8.45
N VAL A 366 -0.21 -16.08 -9.27
CA VAL A 366 -0.59 -15.06 -10.24
C VAL A 366 -0.98 -15.74 -11.54
N ASN A 367 -2.09 -15.32 -12.17
CA ASN A 367 -2.45 -15.79 -13.51
C ASN A 367 -1.52 -15.16 -14.56
N LEU A 368 -0.85 -16.02 -15.34
CA LEU A 368 0.12 -15.63 -16.37
C LEU A 368 -0.29 -16.05 -17.80
N ASP A 369 -1.54 -16.46 -18.04
CA ASP A 369 -2.00 -17.17 -19.25
C ASP A 369 -1.75 -16.43 -20.59
N MET A 370 -1.47 -15.12 -20.53
CA MET A 370 -1.22 -14.27 -21.69
C MET A 370 0.27 -13.98 -21.95
N ALA A 371 1.20 -14.63 -21.24
CA ALA A 371 2.62 -14.43 -21.43
C ALA A 371 3.07 -14.83 -22.86
N LYS A 372 3.67 -13.88 -23.59
CA LYS A 372 4.30 -14.10 -24.89
C LYS A 372 5.70 -13.52 -24.89
N VAL A 373 6.57 -13.97 -25.81
CA VAL A 373 7.90 -13.36 -25.98
C VAL A 373 7.81 -12.01 -26.68
N ASP A 374 6.86 -11.84 -27.58
CA ASP A 374 6.74 -10.67 -28.45
C ASP A 374 5.48 -9.81 -28.14
N GLY A 375 4.81 -10.13 -27.02
CA GLY A 375 3.63 -9.46 -26.51
C GLY A 375 3.74 -9.19 -25.01
N ILE A 376 3.05 -8.16 -24.53
CA ILE A 376 3.04 -7.77 -23.12
C ILE A 376 1.60 -7.86 -22.61
N ALA A 377 1.45 -8.59 -21.52
CA ALA A 377 0.22 -8.67 -20.75
C ALA A 377 0.34 -7.80 -19.48
N VAL A 378 -0.79 -7.50 -18.84
CA VAL A 378 -0.83 -6.84 -17.53
C VAL A 378 -1.50 -7.77 -16.54
N ALA A 379 -0.79 -8.09 -15.46
CA ALA A 379 -1.37 -8.81 -14.34
C ALA A 379 -2.24 -7.85 -13.53
N LYS A 380 -3.35 -8.35 -13.00
CA LYS A 380 -4.23 -7.66 -12.07
C LYS A 380 -4.42 -8.56 -10.85
N ILE A 381 -4.06 -8.05 -9.68
CA ILE A 381 -4.14 -8.77 -8.41
C ILE A 381 -5.02 -7.98 -7.44
N ASP A 382 -5.96 -8.68 -6.83
CA ASP A 382 -6.77 -8.15 -5.75
C ASP A 382 -6.02 -8.37 -4.44
N LEU A 383 -5.56 -7.28 -3.83
CA LEU A 383 -4.93 -7.29 -2.52
C LEU A 383 -6.02 -7.08 -1.47
N THR A 384 -6.13 -8.00 -0.52
CA THR A 384 -7.06 -7.92 0.61
C THR A 384 -6.29 -8.02 1.93
N ASP A 385 -6.88 -7.51 3.00
CA ASP A 385 -6.29 -7.47 4.35
C ASP A 385 -4.96 -6.70 4.41
N LEU A 386 -4.92 -5.54 3.74
CA LEU A 386 -3.83 -4.59 3.88
C LEU A 386 -3.79 -4.01 5.30
N ASN A 387 -2.58 -3.89 5.82
CA ASN A 387 -2.34 -3.18 7.07
C ASN A 387 -2.51 -1.67 6.84
N PHE A 388 -3.01 -0.96 7.85
CA PHE A 388 -2.90 0.50 7.87
C PHE A 388 -1.43 0.89 8.08
N GLY A 389 -0.81 1.49 7.07
CA GLY A 389 0.63 1.78 7.05
C GLY A 389 1.42 0.76 6.25
N LYS A 390 2.49 0.22 6.83
CA LYS A 390 3.46 -0.60 6.09
C LYS A 390 2.87 -1.93 5.65
N ASN A 391 3.05 -2.24 4.37
CA ASN A 391 2.73 -3.50 3.72
C ASN A 391 3.95 -4.01 2.95
N THR A 392 4.05 -5.34 2.83
CA THR A 392 5.10 -6.01 2.06
C THR A 392 4.47 -7.10 1.19
N ILE A 393 4.82 -7.12 -0.10
CA ILE A 393 4.47 -8.21 -1.01
C ILE A 393 5.75 -8.94 -1.38
N SER A 394 5.86 -10.20 -1.00
CA SER A 394 6.98 -11.07 -1.38
C SER A 394 6.60 -11.88 -2.62
N PHE A 395 7.37 -11.74 -3.70
CA PHE A 395 7.21 -12.49 -4.94
C PHE A 395 8.18 -13.66 -4.99
N THR A 396 7.69 -14.82 -5.42
CA THR A 396 8.47 -16.05 -5.54
C THR A 396 8.08 -16.84 -6.78
N THR A 397 8.88 -17.86 -7.09
CA THR A 397 8.68 -18.82 -8.18
C THR A 397 8.71 -20.25 -7.64
N ASP A 398 8.13 -21.18 -8.39
CA ASP A 398 8.32 -22.60 -8.18
C ASP A 398 9.73 -23.03 -8.63
N ALA A 399 10.36 -23.95 -7.88
CA ALA A 399 11.78 -24.28 -8.04
C ALA A 399 12.16 -24.83 -9.44
N ASP A 400 11.22 -25.43 -10.15
CA ASP A 400 11.38 -26.03 -11.47
C ASP A 400 10.88 -25.12 -12.62
N LYS A 401 10.30 -23.96 -12.28
CA LYS A 401 9.73 -23.01 -13.25
C LYS A 401 10.49 -21.69 -13.27
N ALA A 402 10.40 -20.99 -14.39
CA ALA A 402 10.97 -19.65 -14.53
C ALA A 402 9.99 -18.58 -14.04
N ALA A 403 10.52 -17.43 -13.61
CA ALA A 403 9.73 -16.23 -13.45
C ALA A 403 9.37 -15.65 -14.82
N PRO A 404 8.19 -15.01 -15.00
CA PRO A 404 8.01 -14.10 -16.11
C PRO A 404 8.95 -12.90 -15.96
N MET A 405 9.18 -12.19 -17.06
CA MET A 405 9.77 -10.86 -16.97
C MET A 405 8.71 -9.90 -16.43
N ILE A 406 9.08 -9.04 -15.47
CA ILE A 406 8.13 -8.16 -14.75
C ILE A 406 8.60 -6.72 -14.87
N GLY A 407 7.68 -5.80 -15.18
CA GLY A 407 7.96 -4.36 -15.15
C GLY A 407 7.48 -3.67 -13.87
N ASN A 408 7.45 -2.33 -13.88
CA ASN A 408 7.00 -1.52 -12.74
C ASN A 408 5.63 -1.93 -12.18
N PHE A 409 5.45 -1.66 -10.89
CA PHE A 409 4.20 -1.92 -10.18
C PHE A 409 3.32 -0.68 -10.09
N TYR A 410 2.01 -0.88 -10.11
CA TYR A 410 1.01 0.17 -9.96
C TYR A 410 -0.02 -0.28 -8.95
N ILE A 411 -0.21 0.49 -7.88
CA ILE A 411 -1.20 0.18 -6.84
C ILE A 411 -2.27 1.25 -6.84
N THR A 412 -3.53 0.84 -6.71
CA THR A 412 -4.69 1.74 -6.65
C THR A 412 -5.73 1.23 -5.65
N ASN A 413 -6.53 2.13 -5.09
CA ASN A 413 -7.62 1.80 -4.17
C ASN A 413 -8.96 1.51 -4.86
N ALA A 414 -9.01 1.56 -6.19
CA ALA A 414 -10.22 1.33 -6.97
C ALA A 414 -9.97 0.36 -8.12
N ASP A 415 -11.05 -0.24 -8.63
CA ASP A 415 -10.95 -0.91 -9.92
C ASP A 415 -10.78 0.14 -11.02
N LYS A 416 -9.75 -0.03 -11.83
CA LYS A 416 -9.30 0.94 -12.82
C LYS A 416 -8.97 0.20 -14.10
N ASP A 417 -9.22 0.87 -15.22
CA ASP A 417 -8.94 0.31 -16.54
C ASP A 417 -7.42 0.14 -16.73
N SER A 418 -7.00 -1.07 -17.08
CA SER A 418 -5.62 -1.42 -17.46
C SER A 418 -5.05 -0.51 -18.53
N ASN A 419 -5.89 0.19 -19.30
CA ASN A 419 -5.49 1.21 -20.26
C ASN A 419 -4.56 2.27 -19.67
N VAL A 420 -4.76 2.71 -18.43
CA VAL A 420 -3.87 3.69 -17.80
C VAL A 420 -2.47 3.12 -17.58
N VAL A 421 -2.39 1.86 -17.16
CA VAL A 421 -1.12 1.13 -16.99
C VAL A 421 -0.43 0.97 -18.33
N TYR A 422 -1.17 0.58 -19.38
CA TYR A 422 -0.64 0.51 -20.74
C TYR A 422 -0.14 1.87 -21.25
N ASN A 423 -0.85 2.95 -20.94
CA ASN A 423 -0.44 4.28 -21.36
C ASN A 423 0.90 4.70 -20.75
N ASP A 424 1.08 4.49 -19.44
CA ASP A 424 2.33 4.82 -18.77
C ASP A 424 3.50 3.94 -19.24
N ILE A 425 3.28 2.63 -19.38
CA ILE A 425 4.32 1.69 -19.85
C ILE A 425 4.78 2.04 -21.25
N PHE A 426 3.85 2.25 -22.18
CA PHE A 426 4.16 2.43 -23.60
C PHE A 426 4.27 3.89 -24.02
N GLY A 427 4.17 4.82 -23.06
CA GLY A 427 4.27 6.26 -23.32
C GLY A 427 3.14 6.80 -24.19
N ASN A 428 1.92 6.25 -24.10
CA ASN A 428 0.77 6.78 -24.81
C ASN A 428 0.20 7.98 -24.06
N GLU A 429 0.21 9.14 -24.71
CA GLU A 429 -0.31 10.39 -24.20
C GLU A 429 -1.53 10.79 -25.03
N TYR A 430 -2.72 10.80 -24.41
CA TYR A 430 -3.95 11.30 -25.05
C TYR A 430 -3.93 12.82 -25.10
N ALA A 431 -4.42 13.40 -26.19
CA ALA A 431 -4.66 14.84 -26.20
C ALA A 431 -5.77 15.18 -25.20
N THR A 432 -5.50 16.16 -24.32
CA THR A 432 -6.41 16.57 -23.24
C THR A 432 -7.78 17.05 -23.72
N ASP A 433 -7.83 17.53 -24.96
CA ASP A 433 -8.99 18.10 -25.64
C ASP A 433 -9.57 17.18 -26.72
N ASN A 434 -8.91 16.07 -27.06
CA ASN A 434 -9.35 15.17 -28.11
C ASN A 434 -8.92 13.72 -27.86
N LEU A 435 -9.83 12.91 -27.32
CA LEU A 435 -9.61 11.48 -27.12
C LEU A 435 -9.37 10.71 -28.43
N ASN A 436 -9.69 11.26 -29.61
CA ASN A 436 -9.39 10.62 -30.89
C ASN A 436 -7.89 10.69 -31.26
N LYS A 437 -7.05 11.38 -30.48
CA LYS A 437 -5.63 11.59 -30.75
C LYS A 437 -4.73 11.02 -29.65
N ILE A 438 -3.82 10.12 -30.05
CA ILE A 438 -2.83 9.49 -29.15
C ILE A 438 -1.43 9.77 -29.66
N THR A 439 -0.56 10.29 -28.80
CA THR A 439 0.88 10.43 -29.10
C THR A 439 1.66 9.37 -28.37
N VAL A 440 2.46 8.58 -29.09
CA VAL A 440 3.43 7.67 -28.49
C VAL A 440 4.73 8.43 -28.28
N ASN A 441 5.05 8.63 -27.02
CA ASN A 441 6.32 9.19 -26.59
C ASN A 441 7.41 8.11 -26.69
N LEU A 442 8.10 8.01 -27.83
CA LEU A 442 9.08 6.95 -28.06
C LEU A 442 10.24 6.99 -27.04
N VAL A 443 10.52 8.17 -26.50
CA VAL A 443 11.54 8.36 -25.47
C VAL A 443 11.10 7.72 -24.17
N LYS A 444 9.93 8.13 -23.64
CA LYS A 444 9.37 7.69 -22.34
C LYS A 444 8.76 6.29 -22.37
N GLY A 445 8.22 5.93 -23.51
CA GLY A 445 7.48 4.72 -23.75
C GLY A 445 8.38 3.53 -24.04
N TYR A 446 7.96 2.40 -23.51
CA TYR A 446 8.52 1.12 -23.83
C TYR A 446 8.27 0.75 -25.31
N GLY A 447 9.30 0.19 -25.93
CA GLY A 447 9.25 -0.41 -27.26
C GLY A 447 10.29 -1.52 -27.37
N LEU A 448 10.07 -2.45 -28.30
CA LEU A 448 10.95 -3.59 -28.58
C LEU A 448 11.87 -3.23 -29.75
N ALA A 449 13.18 -3.37 -29.58
CA ALA A 449 14.15 -3.32 -30.67
C ALA A 449 14.60 -4.76 -31.02
N ASN A 450 14.71 -5.08 -32.31
CA ASN A 450 15.11 -6.41 -32.79
C ASN A 450 16.65 -6.66 -32.72
N LYS A 451 17.45 -5.60 -32.84
CA LYS A 451 18.93 -5.60 -32.80
C LYS A 451 19.41 -4.16 -32.57
N GLY A 452 20.62 -3.94 -32.03
CA GLY A 452 21.17 -2.61 -31.69
C GLY A 452 20.77 -1.47 -32.64
N ILE A 453 19.83 -0.65 -32.18
CA ILE A 453 19.38 0.57 -32.84
C ILE A 453 20.16 1.71 -32.17
N GLY A 454 21.37 2.01 -32.67
CA GLY A 454 22.14 3.15 -32.16
C GLY A 454 23.66 3.07 -32.10
N VAL A 455 24.30 1.94 -32.44
CA VAL A 455 25.76 1.81 -32.30
C VAL A 455 26.50 1.99 -33.64
N MET A 456 27.43 2.96 -33.66
CA MET A 456 28.63 2.89 -34.51
C MET A 456 29.65 1.97 -33.82
N ASP A 457 30.10 0.91 -34.52
CA ASP A 457 31.23 0.03 -34.20
C ASP A 457 31.31 -0.58 -32.78
N ASN A 458 30.72 -1.78 -32.62
CA ASN A 458 31.43 -3.01 -32.23
C ASN A 458 30.42 -4.11 -31.86
N GLY A 459 29.87 -4.76 -32.89
CA GLY A 459 29.53 -6.18 -32.85
C GLY A 459 28.30 -6.65 -32.06
N ASN A 460 28.12 -6.33 -30.78
CA ASN A 460 27.36 -7.22 -29.89
C ASN A 460 26.32 -6.59 -28.94
N ASP A 461 26.10 -5.26 -28.96
CA ASP A 461 25.20 -4.61 -28.00
C ASP A 461 23.87 -4.13 -28.62
N ALA A 462 22.73 -4.59 -28.08
CA ALA A 462 21.39 -4.24 -28.52
C ALA A 462 20.84 -2.94 -27.89
N SER A 463 21.59 -1.83 -27.91
CA SER A 463 21.11 -0.55 -27.36
C SER A 463 20.00 0.07 -28.22
N THR A 464 19.07 0.82 -27.58
CA THR A 464 18.25 1.84 -28.26
C THR A 464 18.78 3.20 -27.81
N ASP A 465 19.55 3.87 -28.68
CA ASP A 465 20.10 5.19 -28.38
C ASP A 465 19.21 6.29 -28.98
N PHE A 466 18.80 7.24 -28.13
CA PHE A 466 18.13 8.45 -28.56
C PHE A 466 19.14 9.57 -28.72
N SER A 467 19.17 10.19 -29.89
CA SER A 467 20.06 11.31 -30.17
C SER A 467 19.32 12.62 -29.95
N LYS A 468 19.86 13.48 -29.08
CA LYS A 468 19.32 14.82 -28.86
C LYS A 468 19.72 15.76 -30.00
N LEU A 469 18.75 16.35 -30.68
CA LEU A 469 18.92 17.46 -31.63
C LEU A 469 18.23 18.71 -31.09
N THR A 470 18.98 19.80 -30.95
CA THR A 470 18.42 21.12 -30.66
C THR A 470 18.23 21.86 -31.98
N GLY A 471 17.00 22.06 -32.43
CA GLY A 471 16.71 22.56 -33.77
C GLY A 471 15.32 23.18 -33.94
N LYS A 472 15.02 23.62 -35.17
CA LYS A 472 13.73 24.22 -35.52
C LYS A 472 12.85 23.21 -36.25
N LEU A 473 11.54 23.25 -35.95
CA LEU A 473 10.54 22.48 -36.68
C LEU A 473 10.05 23.29 -37.89
N ASN A 474 10.10 22.70 -39.08
CA ASN A 474 9.70 23.30 -40.35
C ASN A 474 10.41 24.64 -40.65
N ASP A 475 11.66 24.81 -40.22
CA ASP A 475 12.42 26.07 -40.27
C ASP A 475 11.74 27.26 -39.55
N GLN A 476 10.75 27.01 -38.70
CA GLN A 476 9.98 28.01 -37.98
C GLN A 476 10.20 27.95 -36.47
N GLY A 477 10.00 29.11 -35.82
CA GLY A 477 10.04 29.24 -34.37
C GLY A 477 11.44 29.19 -33.75
N GLU A 478 11.45 28.99 -32.43
CA GLU A 478 12.66 28.89 -31.61
C GLU A 478 13.25 27.48 -31.64
N ASN A 479 14.56 27.39 -31.36
CA ASN A 479 15.23 26.11 -31.22
C ASN A 479 14.66 25.34 -30.02
N LYS A 480 14.25 24.10 -30.25
CA LYS A 480 13.77 23.18 -29.20
C LYS A 480 14.57 21.89 -29.22
N ASP A 481 14.58 21.22 -28.07
CA ASP A 481 15.22 19.92 -27.92
C ASP A 481 14.28 18.80 -28.38
N TYR A 482 14.77 17.98 -29.30
CA TYR A 482 14.12 16.78 -29.79
C TYR A 482 15.02 15.56 -29.53
N TYR A 483 14.41 14.43 -29.22
CA TYR A 483 15.12 13.15 -29.01
C TYR A 483 14.70 12.19 -30.11
N LEU A 484 15.67 11.84 -30.95
CA LEU A 484 15.42 11.10 -32.17
C LEU A 484 15.90 9.67 -32.04
N LEU A 485 15.01 8.74 -32.39
CA LEU A 485 15.31 7.36 -32.72
C LEU A 485 15.97 7.31 -34.10
N GLY A 486 17.24 6.91 -34.18
CA GLY A 486 17.99 6.82 -35.44
C GLY A 486 18.27 5.38 -35.87
N TYR A 487 18.94 5.20 -37.01
CA TYR A 487 19.42 3.89 -37.52
C TYR A 487 18.36 2.79 -37.71
N LEU A 488 17.10 3.17 -37.93
CA LEU A 488 16.08 2.28 -38.48
C LEU A 488 16.53 1.81 -39.88
N GLY A 489 16.41 0.52 -40.16
CA GLY A 489 16.92 -0.14 -41.36
C GLY A 489 15.84 -0.82 -42.18
N LEU A 490 16.29 -1.70 -43.07
CA LEU A 490 15.48 -2.31 -44.11
C LEU A 490 14.63 -3.45 -43.54
N SER A 491 13.39 -3.57 -43.99
CA SER A 491 12.61 -4.81 -43.85
C SER A 491 11.64 -4.92 -45.01
N ASN A 492 11.50 -6.14 -45.56
CA ASN A 492 10.49 -6.42 -46.56
C ASN A 492 9.27 -7.03 -45.86
N PRO A 493 8.14 -6.30 -45.70
CA PRO A 493 7.05 -6.74 -44.85
C PRO A 493 6.28 -7.97 -45.38
N VAL A 494 6.60 -8.46 -46.59
CA VAL A 494 5.72 -9.37 -47.36
C VAL A 494 6.16 -10.84 -47.36
N ASN A 495 7.38 -11.21 -46.95
CA ASN A 495 7.80 -12.62 -46.97
C ASN A 495 8.79 -13.00 -45.86
N SER A 496 8.38 -14.04 -45.11
CA SER A 496 9.18 -15.00 -44.35
C SER A 496 9.99 -14.52 -43.13
N GLU A 497 9.94 -15.32 -42.07
CA GLU A 497 10.94 -15.52 -41.02
C GLU A 497 12.02 -14.42 -40.92
N HIS A 498 11.86 -13.52 -39.93
CA HIS A 498 12.72 -12.36 -39.72
C HIS A 498 14.21 -12.69 -39.84
N SER A 499 14.85 -12.26 -40.93
CA SER A 499 16.29 -12.46 -41.12
C SER A 499 17.11 -11.56 -40.17
N ALA A 500 18.31 -12.01 -39.78
CA ALA A 500 19.19 -11.37 -38.79
C ALA A 500 19.73 -9.97 -39.15
N ASN A 501 19.31 -9.39 -40.28
CA ASN A 501 19.82 -8.14 -40.85
C ASN A 501 18.78 -7.00 -40.91
N GLU A 502 17.54 -7.23 -40.47
CA GLU A 502 16.47 -6.21 -40.49
C GLU A 502 16.47 -5.35 -39.21
N LYS A 503 16.46 -4.01 -39.34
CA LYS A 503 16.38 -3.08 -38.20
C LYS A 503 15.04 -2.37 -38.17
N TYR A 504 14.09 -2.87 -37.38
CA TYR A 504 12.81 -2.23 -37.12
C TYR A 504 12.67 -1.89 -35.64
N TYR A 505 11.77 -0.96 -35.34
CA TYR A 505 11.37 -0.64 -33.97
C TYR A 505 9.90 -0.98 -33.78
N THR A 506 9.58 -1.61 -32.66
CA THR A 506 8.21 -1.94 -32.30
C THR A 506 7.80 -1.08 -31.12
N PHE A 507 6.65 -0.43 -31.21
CA PHE A 507 6.02 0.28 -30.11
C PHE A 507 4.55 -0.08 -30.04
N TYR A 508 3.87 0.34 -28.98
CA TYR A 508 2.47 -0.01 -28.78
C TYR A 508 1.59 1.24 -28.69
N VAL A 509 0.48 1.20 -29.42
CA VAL A 509 -0.54 2.25 -29.42
C VAL A 509 -1.77 1.74 -28.71
N ASN A 510 -2.14 2.39 -27.61
CA ASN A 510 -3.40 2.11 -26.94
C ASN A 510 -4.52 2.95 -27.56
N ALA A 511 -5.28 2.37 -28.49
CA ALA A 511 -6.32 3.07 -29.20
C ALA A 511 -7.63 3.07 -28.39
N PRO A 512 -8.28 4.21 -28.16
CA PRO A 512 -9.52 4.30 -27.38
C PRO A 512 -10.72 3.69 -28.10
N LYS A 513 -10.67 3.61 -29.43
CA LYS A 513 -11.73 3.07 -30.29
C LYS A 513 -11.11 2.27 -31.41
N ALA A 514 -11.85 1.31 -31.94
CA ALA A 514 -11.46 0.66 -33.19
C ALA A 514 -11.74 1.61 -34.36
N GLY A 515 -10.89 1.60 -35.38
CA GLY A 515 -11.09 2.39 -36.58
C GLY A 515 -9.81 2.69 -37.34
N VAL A 516 -9.93 3.55 -38.36
CA VAL A 516 -8.81 3.98 -39.19
C VAL A 516 -8.14 5.19 -38.54
N TYR A 517 -6.83 5.16 -38.40
CA TYR A 517 -6.04 6.21 -37.79
C TYR A 517 -5.04 6.80 -38.78
N ASP A 518 -5.07 8.11 -38.90
CA ASP A 518 -4.01 8.91 -39.51
C ASP A 518 -2.76 8.92 -38.65
N ILE A 519 -1.59 8.96 -39.30
CA ILE A 519 -0.29 8.92 -38.65
C ILE A 519 0.47 10.19 -39.01
N SER A 520 0.97 10.86 -37.98
CA SER A 520 1.88 11.99 -38.12
C SER A 520 3.03 11.89 -37.13
N GLY A 521 4.11 12.61 -37.39
CA GLY A 521 5.27 12.62 -36.51
C GLY A 521 6.34 13.57 -37.00
N ILE A 522 7.39 13.71 -36.19
CA ILE A 522 8.53 14.58 -36.49
C ILE A 522 9.70 13.71 -36.95
N TYR A 523 10.37 14.14 -38.02
CA TYR A 523 11.51 13.45 -38.57
C TYR A 523 12.68 14.40 -38.91
N ASN A 524 13.88 13.81 -39.02
CA ASN A 524 15.06 14.45 -39.58
C ASN A 524 15.70 13.51 -40.61
N SER A 525 15.98 14.03 -41.81
CA SER A 525 16.71 13.32 -42.86
C SER A 525 17.38 14.27 -43.84
N GLY A 526 18.66 13.99 -44.11
CA GLY A 526 19.47 14.65 -45.13
C GLY A 526 19.40 14.01 -46.52
N SER A 527 18.65 12.92 -46.69
CA SER A 527 18.49 12.19 -47.95
C SER A 527 17.02 11.90 -48.24
N ASN A 528 16.71 11.61 -49.51
CA ASN A 528 15.38 11.14 -49.89
C ASN A 528 15.19 9.70 -49.40
N VAL A 529 14.36 9.55 -48.37
CA VAL A 529 14.10 8.29 -47.66
C VAL A 529 12.62 8.18 -47.33
N GLY A 530 12.21 7.09 -46.67
CA GLY A 530 10.84 6.97 -46.19
C GLY A 530 10.65 5.99 -45.05
N LEU A 531 9.41 5.90 -44.58
CA LEU A 531 8.98 5.07 -43.46
C LEU A 531 7.85 4.12 -43.86
N THR A 532 7.84 2.96 -43.22
CA THR A 532 6.74 2.00 -43.26
C THR A 532 6.26 1.75 -41.84
N PHE A 533 4.96 1.86 -41.60
CA PHE A 533 4.31 1.45 -40.36
C PHE A 533 3.34 0.31 -40.65
N TRP A 534 3.27 -0.70 -39.78
CA TRP A 534 2.24 -1.72 -39.87
C TRP A 534 1.80 -2.24 -38.51
N VAL A 535 0.57 -2.74 -38.47
CA VAL A 535 0.03 -3.45 -37.30
C VAL A 535 0.43 -4.91 -37.42
N ASP A 536 1.03 -5.46 -36.37
CA ASP A 536 1.39 -6.87 -36.33
C ASP A 536 0.15 -7.77 -36.29
N THR A 537 -0.32 -8.16 -37.48
CA THR A 537 -1.46 -9.04 -37.70
C THR A 537 -0.99 -10.15 -38.64
N PHE A 538 -0.49 -11.25 -38.08
CA PHE A 538 0.07 -12.42 -38.79
C PHE A 538 -0.88 -13.15 -39.78
N ASN A 539 -2.02 -12.57 -40.17
CA ASN A 539 -2.98 -13.17 -41.11
C ASN A 539 -3.11 -12.32 -42.39
N ASN A 540 -2.21 -12.56 -43.35
CA ASN A 540 -2.31 -12.53 -44.83
C ASN A 540 -3.21 -11.52 -45.59
N ASN A 541 -3.78 -10.48 -44.98
CA ASN A 541 -4.50 -9.43 -45.70
C ASN A 541 -4.03 -8.03 -45.25
N MET A 542 -2.78 -7.72 -45.59
CA MET A 542 -2.02 -6.56 -45.09
C MET A 542 -2.34 -5.22 -45.74
N ASN A 543 -3.21 -5.17 -46.76
CA ASN A 543 -3.47 -3.92 -47.50
C ASN A 543 -4.16 -2.83 -46.64
N ASN A 544 -4.81 -3.21 -45.53
CA ASN A 544 -5.49 -2.29 -44.60
C ASN A 544 -4.74 -2.05 -43.28
N SER A 545 -3.53 -2.58 -43.15
CA SER A 545 -2.71 -2.53 -41.92
C SER A 545 -1.29 -2.05 -42.19
N LEU A 546 -1.09 -1.27 -43.25
CA LEU A 546 0.20 -0.79 -43.73
C LEU A 546 0.12 0.68 -44.14
N ALA A 547 0.99 1.54 -43.59
CA ALA A 547 1.12 2.94 -43.97
C ALA A 547 2.54 3.23 -44.47
N LYS A 548 2.66 3.92 -45.61
CA LYS A 548 3.95 4.24 -46.26
C LYS A 548 4.12 5.73 -46.49
N PHE A 549 5.24 6.28 -46.02
CA PHE A 549 5.66 7.65 -46.22
C PHE A 549 6.91 7.69 -47.10
N LYS A 550 6.86 8.38 -48.24
CA LYS A 550 7.97 8.52 -49.20
C LYS A 550 8.45 9.97 -49.22
N ASN A 551 9.62 10.22 -49.80
CA ASN A 551 10.13 11.56 -50.06
C ASN A 551 10.36 12.40 -48.80
N LEU A 552 10.74 11.74 -47.70
CA LEU A 552 11.03 12.38 -46.41
C LEU A 552 12.44 12.98 -46.40
N MET A 553 12.64 14.08 -47.12
CA MET A 553 13.86 14.88 -47.13
C MET A 553 13.56 16.28 -46.61
N PHE A 554 14.43 16.86 -45.78
CA PHE A 554 14.26 18.26 -45.35
C PHE A 554 15.58 18.99 -45.07
N GLY A 555 16.56 18.32 -44.46
CA GLY A 555 17.83 18.94 -44.10
C GLY A 555 18.72 18.00 -43.31
N ARG A 556 20.04 18.17 -43.44
CA ARG A 556 21.00 17.31 -42.75
C ARG A 556 20.98 17.56 -41.24
N TRP A 557 21.50 16.62 -40.46
CA TRP A 557 21.55 16.71 -39.00
C TRP A 557 22.28 17.99 -38.54
N GLU A 558 23.37 18.33 -39.21
CA GLU A 558 24.23 19.49 -38.94
C GLU A 558 23.50 20.82 -39.14
N GLU A 559 22.46 20.83 -39.98
CA GLU A 559 21.62 22.00 -40.25
C GLU A 559 20.57 22.23 -39.14
N LYS A 560 20.44 21.29 -38.19
CA LYS A 560 19.50 21.35 -37.05
C LYS A 560 18.04 21.56 -37.48
N LYS A 561 17.67 20.93 -38.59
CA LYS A 561 16.34 21.03 -39.19
C LYS A 561 15.50 19.78 -38.92
N LEU A 562 14.25 19.97 -38.53
CA LEU A 562 13.26 18.89 -38.42
C LEU A 562 12.02 19.25 -39.23
N ASN A 563 11.29 18.25 -39.69
CA ASN A 563 10.02 18.43 -40.41
C ASN A 563 8.96 17.46 -39.91
N VAL A 564 7.71 17.68 -40.31
CA VAL A 564 6.56 16.84 -39.95
C VAL A 564 6.15 15.99 -41.15
N PHE A 565 5.92 14.70 -40.92
CA PHE A 565 5.12 13.87 -41.84
C PHE A 565 3.71 13.74 -41.27
N ASP A 566 2.71 13.69 -42.13
CA ASP A 566 1.29 13.65 -41.74
C ASP A 566 0.46 13.01 -42.86
N SER A 567 -0.19 11.88 -42.59
CA SER A 567 -1.01 11.15 -43.56
C SER A 567 -2.22 11.95 -44.06
N ASN A 568 -2.68 12.94 -43.29
CA ASN A 568 -3.76 13.84 -43.69
C ASN A 568 -3.32 14.89 -44.71
N LYS A 569 -2.01 15.11 -44.85
CA LYS A 569 -1.45 16.02 -45.84
C LYS A 569 -1.08 15.21 -47.07
N LYS A 570 -1.65 15.55 -48.23
CA LYS A 570 -1.31 14.88 -49.50
C LYS A 570 0.18 15.09 -49.79
N PHE A 571 0.98 14.04 -49.71
CA PHE A 571 2.28 14.00 -50.39
C PHE A 571 2.12 13.23 -51.70
N ASP A 572 2.81 13.67 -52.75
CA ASP A 572 2.78 13.00 -54.05
C ASP A 572 3.27 11.53 -53.92
N ASN A 573 2.49 10.58 -54.44
CA ASN A 573 2.76 9.13 -54.52
C ASN A 573 2.69 8.28 -53.22
N MET A 574 1.80 8.61 -52.27
CA MET A 574 1.52 7.78 -51.09
C MET A 574 0.29 6.89 -51.25
N THR A 575 0.41 5.59 -50.90
CA THR A 575 -0.73 4.65 -50.73
C THR A 575 -0.28 3.38 -50.00
N PRO A 576 -0.99 2.91 -48.95
CA PRO A 576 -1.91 3.62 -48.04
C PRO A 576 -1.14 4.46 -47.00
N THR A 577 -1.80 5.42 -46.35
CA THR A 577 -1.17 6.35 -45.37
C THR A 577 -1.72 6.25 -43.95
N SER A 578 -2.78 5.46 -43.73
CA SER A 578 -3.43 5.27 -42.43
C SER A 578 -3.37 3.80 -41.98
N LEU A 579 -3.61 3.55 -40.70
CA LEU A 579 -3.65 2.20 -40.11
C LEU A 579 -5.00 1.91 -39.47
N ASN A 580 -5.54 0.72 -39.70
CA ASN A 580 -6.69 0.24 -38.96
C ASN A 580 -6.25 -0.35 -37.61
N LEU A 581 -6.69 0.28 -36.51
CA LEU A 581 -6.39 -0.13 -35.14
C LEU A 581 -7.63 -0.73 -34.49
N LYS A 582 -7.44 -1.73 -33.62
CA LYS A 582 -8.49 -2.23 -32.73
C LYS A 582 -8.54 -1.36 -31.48
N ALA A 583 -9.69 -1.31 -30.80
CA ALA A 583 -9.75 -0.71 -29.46
C ALA A 583 -8.80 -1.46 -28.51
N GLY A 584 -8.12 -0.73 -27.61
CA GLY A 584 -7.09 -1.24 -26.73
C GLY A 584 -5.70 -1.23 -27.38
N LEU A 585 -4.82 -2.10 -26.87
CA LEU A 585 -3.41 -2.12 -27.23
C LEU A 585 -3.16 -2.71 -28.64
N ASN A 586 -2.45 -1.97 -29.49
CA ASN A 586 -2.03 -2.38 -30.82
C ASN A 586 -0.50 -2.40 -30.91
N LYS A 587 0.08 -3.49 -31.42
CA LYS A 587 1.53 -3.61 -31.68
C LYS A 587 1.85 -3.01 -33.05
N ILE A 588 2.60 -1.92 -33.05
CA ILE A 588 3.00 -1.18 -34.26
C ILE A 588 4.48 -1.42 -34.52
N ILE A 589 4.81 -1.79 -35.75
CA ILE A 589 6.19 -1.95 -36.19
C ILE A 589 6.50 -0.83 -37.19
N VAL A 590 7.66 -0.20 -37.03
CA VAL A 590 8.17 0.85 -37.91
C VAL A 590 9.55 0.51 -38.46
N SER A 591 9.74 0.74 -39.76
CA SER A 591 11.01 0.54 -40.47
C SER A 591 11.19 1.55 -41.61
N GLY A 592 12.32 1.48 -42.31
CA GLY A 592 12.50 2.20 -43.58
C GLY A 592 11.68 1.63 -44.73
N LEU A 593 11.62 2.35 -45.86
CA LEU A 593 11.07 1.80 -47.10
C LEU A 593 12.01 0.74 -47.71
N THR A 594 11.45 -0.23 -48.42
CA THR A 594 12.19 -1.24 -49.19
C THR A 594 13.11 -0.60 -50.23
N GLY A 595 14.40 -0.98 -50.26
CA GLY A 595 15.44 -0.48 -51.17
C GLY A 595 16.71 -0.06 -50.42
N ASN A 596 17.79 0.37 -51.10
CA ASN A 596 19.08 0.73 -50.49
C ASN A 596 19.05 2.04 -49.63
N GLN A 597 17.91 2.46 -49.11
CA GLN A 597 17.73 3.74 -48.41
C GLN A 597 17.52 3.54 -46.91
N GLN A 598 18.35 4.19 -46.09
CA GLN A 598 18.21 4.24 -44.62
C GLN A 598 16.91 4.97 -44.22
N ALA A 599 16.23 4.58 -43.14
CA ALA A 599 15.05 5.32 -42.68
C ALA A 599 15.43 6.69 -42.10
N PRO A 600 14.51 7.68 -42.11
CA PRO A 600 14.74 8.95 -41.41
C PRO A 600 14.83 8.73 -39.90
N ASN A 601 15.50 9.67 -39.21
CA ASN A 601 15.47 9.73 -37.76
C ASN A 601 14.06 10.16 -37.30
N LEU A 602 13.51 9.51 -36.28
CA LEU A 602 12.11 9.61 -35.88
C LEU A 602 11.96 10.10 -34.42
N VAL A 603 10.99 10.97 -34.15
CA VAL A 603 10.58 11.40 -32.80
C VAL A 603 9.23 10.74 -32.45
N ASN A 604 8.54 11.22 -31.42
CA ASN A 604 7.16 10.84 -31.07
C ASN A 604 6.24 10.78 -32.30
N VAL A 605 5.41 9.74 -32.33
CA VAL A 605 4.46 9.45 -33.41
C VAL A 605 3.05 9.64 -32.88
N THR A 606 2.18 10.26 -33.66
CA THR A 606 0.82 10.60 -33.30
C THR A 606 -0.16 9.88 -34.21
N PHE A 607 -1.18 9.27 -33.59
CA PHE A 607 -2.28 8.56 -34.24
C PHE A 607 -3.56 9.35 -34.02
N THR A 608 -4.29 9.67 -35.09
CA THR A 608 -5.56 10.42 -35.02
C THR A 608 -6.67 9.61 -35.70
N LEU A 609 -7.71 9.23 -34.96
CA LEU A 609 -8.86 8.50 -35.50
C LEU A 609 -9.60 9.35 -36.52
N HIS A 610 -9.85 8.80 -37.72
CA HIS A 610 -10.77 9.42 -38.67
C HIS A 610 -12.17 9.46 -38.06
N GLU A 611 -12.79 10.62 -37.98
CA GLU A 611 -14.21 10.70 -37.69
C GLU A 611 -14.97 10.11 -38.89
N GLN A 612 -15.68 8.99 -38.69
CA GLN A 612 -16.63 8.55 -39.70
C GLN A 612 -17.72 9.62 -39.81
N ASN A 613 -17.87 10.17 -41.02
CA ASN A 613 -18.94 11.09 -41.33
C ASN A 613 -20.29 10.39 -41.00
N PRO A 614 -21.15 10.93 -40.10
CA PRO A 614 -22.39 10.27 -39.66
C PRO A 614 -23.41 9.95 -40.78
N SER A 615 -23.18 10.44 -41.99
CA SER A 615 -24.20 10.51 -43.05
C SER A 615 -24.29 9.29 -43.98
N ALA A 616 -23.61 8.17 -43.71
CA ALA A 616 -23.60 7.02 -44.62
C ALA A 616 -24.55 5.86 -44.27
N ASN A 617 -25.44 6.01 -43.27
CA ASN A 617 -26.32 4.93 -42.81
C ASN A 617 -27.82 5.17 -43.08
N THR A 618 -28.19 5.96 -44.08
CA THR A 618 -29.61 6.22 -44.42
C THR A 618 -30.00 5.89 -45.86
N GLU A 619 -29.32 4.95 -46.52
CA GLU A 619 -29.78 4.41 -47.82
C GLU A 619 -29.52 2.91 -47.96
N MET A 620 -29.99 2.09 -47.02
CA MET A 620 -30.26 0.65 -47.27
C MET A 620 -31.43 0.14 -46.41
N ALA A 621 -32.49 0.93 -46.34
CA ALA A 621 -33.79 0.50 -45.83
C ALA A 621 -34.88 1.08 -46.73
N ASN A 622 -34.86 0.69 -48.01
CA ASN A 622 -35.99 0.70 -48.94
C ASN A 622 -35.52 0.06 -50.26
N HIS A 623 -35.50 -1.28 -50.31
CA HIS A 623 -35.95 -2.08 -51.44
C HIS A 623 -36.10 -3.55 -51.03
#